data_AF-A0A496WMN1-F1
#
_entry.id   AF-A0A496WMN1-F1
#
_cell.length_a   1.000
_cell.length_b   1.000
_cell.length_c   1.000
_cell.angle_alpha   90.00
_cell.angle_beta   90.00
_cell.angle_gamma   90.00
#
_symmetry.space_group_name_H-M   'P 1'
#
loop_
_entity.id
_entity.type
_entity.pdbx_description
1 polymer ?
#
loop_
_entity_poly.entity_id
_entity_poly.type
_entity_poly.pdbx_seq_one_letter_code
_entity_poly.pdbx_strand_id
1 'polypeptide(L)'
;MGESVTLEEVAGLAREMSLKFAWLNIPRGGAKSGIAYKGEMSEDVRDRMLREFGEAIAHLLQSREYIAGMDLGIGPEELAIIMSSAGMQPDTAPIETDIDSNYFTALTVFVSLLTLLQKNGKDLPGVRVLVEGVGKVSTHLMRMIVATGARVVGVSTILGSVFDENGIDIEELLSLREEHGDACVKFYRSLSVRVPEDLYLQQADVLIPGARANSINERNVDVIQARFIVPIANISTSPRMEKLLFDRGISYIPGFVTNSGGIFCWYLARLSPETRESVIRQGYARKIRRLIDTASRKQLPISIVARLQAHTNANRMFLEGSTPFHRIAAKLRKLSPRRSVYIALSKFLGSDWSRKDTLFCKSYFNARYFR
;
A
#
# COMPACT_ATOMS: atom_id res chain seq x y z
N MET A 1 7.35 -12.64 12.21
CA MET A 1 8.26 -13.44 13.05
C MET A 1 9.41 -13.90 12.17
N GLY A 2 10.66 -13.76 12.58
CA GLY A 2 11.81 -14.16 11.75
C GLY A 2 13.18 -13.82 12.34
N GLU A 3 14.23 -14.41 11.77
CA GLU A 3 15.60 -14.31 12.29
C GLU A 3 16.23 -12.91 12.15
N SER A 4 15.82 -12.17 11.12
CA SER A 4 16.37 -10.86 10.77
C SER A 4 15.59 -9.69 11.37
N VAL A 5 14.57 -9.94 12.20
CA VAL A 5 13.72 -8.89 12.76
C VAL A 5 14.55 -8.01 13.71
N THR A 6 14.57 -6.70 13.43
CA THR A 6 15.27 -5.71 14.28
C THR A 6 14.30 -4.67 14.84
N LEU A 7 14.69 -4.03 15.95
CA LEU A 7 13.92 -2.92 16.52
C LEU A 7 13.76 -1.76 15.51
N GLU A 8 14.82 -1.47 14.73
CA GLU A 8 14.80 -0.41 13.73
C GLU A 8 13.77 -0.71 12.62
N GLU A 9 13.73 -1.95 12.13
CA GLU A 9 12.74 -2.39 11.15
C GLU A 9 11.31 -2.27 11.70
N VAL A 10 11.05 -2.79 12.90
CA VAL A 10 9.73 -2.75 13.55
C VAL A 10 9.28 -1.29 13.78
N ALA A 11 10.18 -0.43 14.27
CA ALA A 11 9.89 0.99 14.45
C ALA A 11 9.65 1.71 13.11
N GLY A 12 10.39 1.34 12.07
CA GLY A 12 10.18 1.82 10.70
C GLY A 12 8.78 1.47 10.18
N LEU A 13 8.36 0.22 10.34
CA LEU A 13 7.05 -0.27 9.92
C LEU A 13 5.91 0.37 10.73
N ALA A 14 6.06 0.55 12.04
CA ALA A 14 5.09 1.25 12.88
C ALA A 14 4.90 2.72 12.44
N ARG A 15 6.01 3.39 12.11
CA ARG A 15 5.98 4.75 11.57
C ARG A 15 5.29 4.78 10.21
N GLU A 16 5.57 3.83 9.34
CA GLU A 16 4.90 3.73 8.03
C GLU A 16 3.40 3.53 8.19
N MET A 17 2.95 2.67 9.11
CA MET A 17 1.53 2.49 9.42
C MET A 17 0.88 3.80 9.92
N SER A 18 1.56 4.55 10.77
CA SER A 18 1.09 5.85 11.24
C SER A 18 0.90 6.83 10.07
N LEU A 19 1.87 6.86 9.15
CA LEU A 19 1.80 7.66 7.94
C LEU A 19 0.67 7.21 7.02
N LYS A 20 0.43 5.89 6.84
CA LYS A 20 -0.68 5.35 6.04
C LYS A 20 -2.03 5.81 6.60
N PHE A 21 -2.29 5.60 7.89
CA PHE A 21 -3.56 6.02 8.50
C PHE A 21 -3.75 7.53 8.43
N ALA A 22 -2.69 8.31 8.70
CA ALA A 22 -2.76 9.76 8.63
C ALA A 22 -2.95 10.27 7.20
N TRP A 23 -2.30 9.66 6.21
CA TRP A 23 -2.52 9.92 4.80
C TRP A 23 -3.98 9.67 4.41
N LEU A 24 -4.54 8.53 4.81
CA LEU A 24 -5.93 8.17 4.56
C LEU A 24 -6.93 8.96 5.42
N ASN A 25 -6.51 9.77 6.40
CA ASN A 25 -7.39 10.39 7.39
C ASN A 25 -8.24 9.37 8.18
N ILE A 26 -7.64 8.24 8.51
CA ILE A 26 -8.23 7.24 9.41
C ILE A 26 -7.73 7.58 10.82
N PRO A 27 -8.62 7.79 11.81
CA PRO A 27 -8.25 8.23 13.16
C PRO A 27 -7.68 7.06 13.98
N ARG A 28 -6.51 6.56 13.56
CA ARG A 28 -5.75 5.49 14.20
C ARG A 28 -4.26 5.84 14.17
N GLY A 29 -3.55 5.46 15.24
CA GLY A 29 -2.09 5.41 15.23
C GLY A 29 -1.58 4.20 14.43
N GLY A 30 -0.29 4.15 14.18
CA GLY A 30 0.39 2.98 13.64
C GLY A 30 1.23 2.31 14.71
N ALA A 31 1.17 0.98 14.75
CA ALA A 31 1.98 0.15 15.61
C ALA A 31 2.46 -1.06 14.81
N LYS A 32 3.53 -1.70 15.29
CA LYS A 32 4.06 -2.94 14.74
C LYS A 32 4.70 -3.74 15.85
N SER A 33 4.55 -5.05 15.79
CA SER A 33 5.28 -5.98 16.64
C SER A 33 6.12 -6.93 15.78
N GLY A 34 7.20 -7.43 16.36
CA GLY A 34 8.07 -8.41 15.74
C GLY A 34 8.62 -9.36 16.80
N ILE A 35 8.68 -10.65 16.45
CA ILE A 35 9.32 -11.69 17.25
C ILE A 35 10.59 -12.08 16.51
N ALA A 36 11.74 -11.79 17.12
CA ALA A 36 13.05 -12.19 16.62
C ALA A 36 13.46 -13.49 17.29
N TYR A 37 13.79 -14.50 16.49
CA TYR A 37 14.29 -15.79 16.98
C TYR A 37 15.40 -16.26 16.07
N LYS A 38 16.52 -16.72 16.66
CA LYS A 38 17.66 -17.27 15.93
C LYS A 38 17.81 -18.73 16.31
N GLY A 39 17.52 -19.65 15.39
CA GLY A 39 17.57 -21.08 15.63
C GLY A 39 16.53 -21.85 14.84
N GLU A 40 16.59 -23.18 14.94
CA GLU A 40 15.58 -24.05 14.33
C GLU A 40 14.22 -23.80 14.98
N MET A 41 13.22 -23.53 14.13
CA MET A 41 11.85 -23.26 14.54
C MET A 41 11.04 -24.56 14.46
N SER A 42 10.98 -25.31 15.56
CA SER A 42 10.00 -26.39 15.69
C SER A 42 8.61 -25.82 15.96
N GLU A 43 7.57 -26.59 15.68
CA GLU A 43 6.18 -26.20 15.98
C GLU A 43 5.98 -25.90 17.48
N ASP A 44 6.54 -26.73 18.37
CA ASP A 44 6.46 -26.53 19.82
C ASP A 44 7.11 -25.22 20.29
N VAL A 45 8.27 -24.87 19.71
CA VAL A 45 8.95 -23.61 20.03
C VAL A 45 8.11 -22.44 19.53
N ARG A 46 7.59 -22.54 18.31
CA ARG A 46 6.75 -21.51 17.70
C ARG A 46 5.51 -21.24 18.54
N ASP A 47 4.78 -22.28 18.91
CA ASP A 47 3.56 -22.18 19.71
C ASP A 47 3.83 -21.54 21.07
N ARG A 48 4.92 -21.95 21.74
CA ARG A 48 5.34 -21.37 23.01
C ARG A 48 5.65 -19.89 22.87
N MET A 49 6.44 -19.51 21.87
CA MET A 49 6.79 -18.12 21.62
C MET A 49 5.57 -17.25 21.35
N LEU A 50 4.59 -17.75 20.59
CA LEU A 50 3.34 -17.03 20.30
C LEU A 50 2.51 -16.82 21.57
N ARG A 51 2.44 -17.82 22.45
CA ARG A 51 1.73 -17.73 23.74
C ARG A 51 2.41 -16.74 24.68
N GLU A 52 3.72 -16.88 24.88
CA GLU A 52 4.50 -15.97 25.73
C GLU A 52 4.42 -14.52 25.21
N PHE A 53 4.45 -14.33 23.89
CA PHE A 53 4.27 -13.02 23.29
C PHE A 53 2.88 -12.45 23.58
N GLY A 54 1.82 -13.23 23.37
CA GLY A 54 0.44 -12.81 23.66
C GLY A 54 0.22 -12.44 25.12
N GLU A 55 0.76 -13.23 26.06
CA GLU A 55 0.76 -12.92 27.49
C GLU A 55 1.50 -11.61 27.80
N ALA A 56 2.68 -11.41 27.22
CA ALA A 56 3.49 -10.21 27.45
C ALA A 56 2.80 -8.91 26.99
N ILE A 57 2.04 -8.96 25.89
CA ILE A 57 1.31 -7.80 25.35
C ILE A 57 -0.19 -7.78 25.70
N ALA A 58 -0.64 -8.66 26.60
CA ALA A 58 -2.06 -8.86 26.89
C ALA A 58 -2.78 -7.56 27.26
N HIS A 59 -2.16 -6.73 28.10
CA HIS A 59 -2.72 -5.44 28.51
C HIS A 59 -3.00 -4.49 27.33
N LEU A 60 -2.15 -4.48 26.29
CA LEU A 60 -2.34 -3.64 25.10
C LEU A 60 -3.47 -4.16 24.21
N LEU A 61 -3.59 -5.48 24.09
CA LEU A 61 -4.62 -6.13 23.31
C LEU A 61 -6.00 -5.98 23.97
N GLN A 62 -6.09 -6.28 25.27
CA GLN A 62 -7.33 -6.21 26.05
C GLN A 62 -7.88 -4.78 26.13
N SER A 63 -7.02 -3.78 26.33
CA SER A 63 -7.40 -2.35 26.33
C SER A 63 -7.73 -1.81 24.94
N ARG A 64 -7.44 -2.59 23.88
CA ARG A 64 -7.53 -2.19 22.46
C ARG A 64 -6.65 -1.00 22.09
N GLU A 65 -5.62 -0.71 22.90
CA GLU A 65 -4.56 0.23 22.55
C GLU A 65 -3.71 -0.30 21.39
N TYR A 66 -3.56 -1.63 21.31
CA TYR A 66 -2.99 -2.33 20.17
C TYR A 66 -4.03 -3.25 19.53
N ILE A 67 -4.21 -3.09 18.22
CA ILE A 67 -5.06 -3.98 17.41
C ILE A 67 -4.11 -4.78 16.54
N ALA A 68 -3.92 -6.05 16.92
CA ALA A 68 -3.07 -6.97 16.18
C ALA A 68 -3.63 -7.28 14.79
N GLY A 69 -2.74 -7.67 13.89
CA GLY A 69 -3.08 -8.11 12.53
C GLY A 69 -2.04 -9.10 12.01
N MET A 70 -2.36 -9.72 10.88
CA MET A 70 -1.48 -10.68 10.22
C MET A 70 -0.32 -9.98 9.49
N ASP A 71 0.81 -10.67 9.40
CA ASP A 71 1.98 -10.21 8.65
C ASP A 71 2.93 -11.38 8.32
N LEU A 72 4.14 -11.11 7.85
CA LEU A 72 5.13 -12.12 7.50
C LEU A 72 5.39 -13.10 8.67
N GLY A 73 5.06 -14.36 8.43
CA GLY A 73 5.21 -15.46 9.39
C GLY A 73 4.11 -15.57 10.44
N ILE A 74 3.04 -14.75 10.36
CA ILE A 74 1.88 -14.76 11.26
C ILE A 74 0.58 -14.77 10.42
N GLY A 75 -0.05 -15.94 10.32
CA GLY A 75 -1.36 -16.13 9.70
C GLY A 75 -2.51 -16.08 10.71
N PRO A 76 -3.72 -16.51 10.28
CA PRO A 76 -4.89 -16.55 11.15
C PRO A 76 -4.72 -17.44 12.38
N GLU A 77 -4.08 -18.59 12.22
CA GLU A 77 -3.86 -19.59 13.28
C GLU A 77 -2.91 -19.04 14.36
N GLU A 78 -1.76 -18.49 13.96
CA GLU A 78 -0.82 -17.89 14.91
C GLU A 78 -1.42 -16.69 15.64
N LEU A 79 -2.19 -15.86 14.92
CA LEU A 79 -2.90 -14.73 15.54
C LEU A 79 -3.92 -15.22 16.57
N ALA A 80 -4.62 -16.32 16.31
CA ALA A 80 -5.57 -16.91 17.26
C ALA A 80 -4.88 -17.36 18.56
N ILE A 81 -3.66 -17.92 18.46
CA ILE A 81 -2.85 -18.31 19.63
C ILE A 81 -2.46 -17.07 20.45
N ILE A 82 -1.98 -16.00 19.80
CA ILE A 82 -1.62 -14.74 20.46
C ILE A 82 -2.83 -14.13 21.18
N MET A 83 -4.00 -14.10 20.54
CA MET A 83 -5.21 -13.53 21.12
C MET A 83 -5.72 -14.37 22.30
N SER A 84 -5.71 -15.71 22.17
CA SER A 84 -6.17 -16.63 23.22
C SER A 84 -5.28 -16.57 24.47
N SER A 85 -3.96 -16.51 24.29
CA SER A 85 -2.99 -16.36 25.39
C SER A 85 -3.09 -15.00 26.09
N ALA A 86 -3.52 -13.96 25.36
CA ALA A 86 -3.90 -12.67 25.94
C ALA A 86 -5.27 -12.70 26.66
N GLY A 87 -5.91 -13.86 26.83
CA GLY A 87 -7.23 -13.99 27.46
C GLY A 87 -8.37 -13.40 26.64
N MET A 88 -8.18 -13.17 25.34
CA MET A 88 -9.20 -12.68 24.43
C MET A 88 -9.78 -13.83 23.62
N GLN A 89 -11.06 -13.76 23.27
CA GLN A 89 -11.60 -14.67 22.27
C GLN A 89 -11.05 -14.29 20.89
N PRO A 90 -10.31 -15.19 20.22
CA PRO A 90 -9.84 -14.94 18.87
C PRO A 90 -11.03 -14.89 17.91
N ASP A 91 -11.00 -13.94 16.97
CA ASP A 91 -11.95 -13.92 15.86
C ASP A 91 -11.47 -14.91 14.80
N THR A 92 -11.70 -16.21 15.03
CA THR A 92 -11.23 -17.32 14.18
C THR A 92 -12.22 -17.68 13.08
N ALA A 93 -13.39 -17.03 13.04
CA ALA A 93 -14.29 -17.21 11.92
C ALA A 93 -13.55 -16.80 10.65
N PRO A 94 -13.54 -17.62 9.58
CA PRO A 94 -13.13 -17.14 8.27
C PRO A 94 -13.91 -15.87 8.03
N ILE A 95 -13.22 -14.75 7.82
CA ILE A 95 -13.91 -13.53 7.43
C ILE A 95 -14.44 -13.84 6.03
N GLU A 96 -15.70 -14.25 5.92
CA GLU A 96 -16.41 -14.32 4.65
C GLU A 96 -16.51 -12.89 4.13
N THR A 97 -15.52 -12.51 3.33
CA THR A 97 -15.41 -11.19 2.77
C THR A 97 -15.08 -11.28 1.30
N ASP A 98 -15.70 -10.39 0.55
CA ASP A 98 -15.35 -10.09 -0.84
C ASP A 98 -14.11 -9.16 -0.93
N ILE A 99 -13.46 -8.83 0.20
CA ILE A 99 -12.30 -7.95 0.25
C ILE A 99 -11.02 -8.74 -0.04
N ASP A 100 -10.49 -8.55 -1.24
CA ASP A 100 -9.09 -8.89 -1.54
C ASP A 100 -8.16 -7.69 -1.26
N SER A 101 -7.46 -7.75 -0.13
CA SER A 101 -6.50 -6.70 0.27
C SER A 101 -5.34 -6.55 -0.72
N ASN A 102 -4.95 -7.62 -1.43
CA ASN A 102 -3.87 -7.57 -2.41
C ASN A 102 -4.32 -6.81 -3.66
N TYR A 103 -5.52 -7.11 -4.17
CA TYR A 103 -6.14 -6.38 -5.27
C TYR A 103 -6.26 -4.88 -4.96
N PHE A 104 -6.77 -4.52 -3.78
CA PHE A 104 -6.93 -3.10 -3.44
C PHE A 104 -5.59 -2.37 -3.27
N THR A 105 -4.56 -3.06 -2.78
CA THR A 105 -3.18 -2.53 -2.74
C THR A 105 -2.67 -2.29 -4.16
N ALA A 106 -2.85 -3.26 -5.07
CA ALA A 106 -2.48 -3.11 -6.48
C ALA A 106 -3.25 -1.95 -7.13
N LEU A 107 -4.53 -1.80 -6.81
CA LEU A 107 -5.37 -0.72 -7.34
C LEU A 107 -4.87 0.66 -6.91
N THR A 108 -4.45 0.85 -5.66
CA THR A 108 -3.88 2.15 -5.23
C THR A 108 -2.52 2.43 -5.87
N VAL A 109 -1.69 1.40 -6.09
CA VAL A 109 -0.42 1.56 -6.82
C VAL A 109 -0.69 1.94 -8.27
N PHE A 110 -1.60 1.23 -8.94
CA PHE A 110 -2.01 1.49 -10.32
C PHE A 110 -2.59 2.89 -10.50
N VAL A 111 -3.51 3.31 -9.63
CA VAL A 111 -4.10 4.67 -9.67
C VAL A 111 -3.03 5.74 -9.43
N SER A 112 -2.06 5.47 -8.55
CA SER A 112 -0.95 6.38 -8.31
C SER A 112 -0.05 6.51 -9.54
N LEU A 113 0.26 5.39 -10.19
CA LEU A 113 1.02 5.34 -11.44
C LEU A 113 0.34 6.13 -12.55
N LEU A 114 -0.92 5.80 -12.83
CA LEU A 114 -1.71 6.45 -13.89
C LEU A 114 -1.78 7.96 -13.66
N THR A 115 -2.06 8.38 -12.42
CA THR A 115 -2.14 9.81 -12.09
C THR A 115 -0.79 10.51 -12.25
N LEU A 116 0.30 9.82 -11.90
CA LEU A 116 1.66 10.35 -12.04
C LEU A 116 2.05 10.52 -13.51
N LEU A 117 1.79 9.53 -14.36
CA LEU A 117 2.07 9.60 -15.80
C LEU A 117 1.25 10.72 -16.46
N GLN A 118 -0.06 10.78 -16.20
CA GLN A 118 -0.94 11.82 -16.74
C GLN A 118 -0.48 13.22 -16.34
N LYS A 119 -0.05 13.40 -15.09
CA LYS A 119 0.48 14.69 -14.61
C LYS A 119 1.78 15.10 -15.28
N ASN A 120 2.50 14.17 -15.89
CA ASN A 120 3.74 14.38 -16.63
C ASN A 120 3.53 14.24 -18.15
N GLY A 121 2.28 14.35 -18.64
CA GLY A 121 1.97 14.34 -20.07
C GLY A 121 2.21 12.99 -20.77
N LYS A 122 2.21 11.88 -20.01
CA LYS A 122 2.31 10.53 -20.55
C LYS A 122 1.01 9.77 -20.35
N ASP A 123 0.61 9.04 -21.38
CA ASP A 123 -0.44 8.02 -21.29
C ASP A 123 0.20 6.64 -21.12
N LEU A 124 -0.59 5.65 -20.69
CA LEU A 124 -0.12 4.28 -20.43
C LEU A 124 0.23 3.45 -21.69
N PRO A 125 -0.47 3.56 -22.84
CA PRO A 125 -0.14 2.76 -24.01
C PRO A 125 1.34 2.93 -24.42
N GLY A 126 2.05 1.80 -24.56
CA GLY A 126 3.47 1.77 -24.92
C GLY A 126 4.46 2.09 -23.79
N VAL A 127 4.00 2.44 -22.59
CA VAL A 127 4.88 2.64 -21.43
C VAL A 127 5.57 1.33 -21.04
N ARG A 128 6.88 1.39 -20.86
CA ARG A 128 7.71 0.25 -20.43
C ARG A 128 7.81 0.22 -18.90
N VAL A 129 7.46 -0.92 -18.31
CA VAL A 129 7.41 -1.11 -16.85
C VAL A 129 8.32 -2.25 -16.41
N LEU A 130 9.11 -2.01 -15.37
CA LEU A 130 9.89 -3.02 -14.64
C LEU A 130 9.22 -3.28 -13.29
N VAL A 131 9.06 -4.55 -12.93
CA VAL A 131 8.40 -4.96 -11.69
C VAL A 131 9.32 -5.85 -10.87
N GLU A 132 9.66 -5.41 -9.66
CA GLU A 132 10.40 -6.24 -8.71
C GLU A 132 9.42 -7.10 -7.90
N GLY A 133 9.59 -8.41 -7.97
CA GLY A 133 8.73 -9.39 -7.32
C GLY A 133 7.52 -9.78 -8.17
N VAL A 134 7.16 -11.06 -8.10
CA VAL A 134 5.98 -11.64 -8.78
C VAL A 134 4.95 -12.13 -7.75
N GLY A 135 4.88 -11.49 -6.58
CA GLY A 135 3.92 -11.82 -5.51
C GLY A 135 2.46 -11.43 -5.80
N LYS A 136 1.57 -11.67 -4.82
CA LYS A 136 0.11 -11.49 -4.94
C LYS A 136 -0.29 -10.08 -5.42
N VAL A 137 0.31 -9.02 -4.86
CA VAL A 137 0.00 -7.64 -5.25
C VAL A 137 0.48 -7.33 -6.67
N SER A 138 1.72 -7.70 -7.01
CA SER A 138 2.29 -7.49 -8.35
C SER A 138 1.51 -8.25 -9.42
N THR A 139 0.95 -9.43 -9.13
CA THR A 139 0.09 -10.18 -10.05
C THR A 139 -1.12 -9.34 -10.50
N HIS A 140 -1.90 -8.80 -9.56
CA HIS A 140 -3.03 -7.92 -9.90
C HIS A 140 -2.57 -6.66 -10.63
N LEU A 141 -1.46 -6.07 -10.18
CA LEU A 141 -0.95 -4.82 -10.75
C LEU A 141 -0.49 -5.01 -12.21
N MET A 142 0.27 -6.06 -12.50
CA MET A 142 0.75 -6.34 -13.86
C MET A 142 -0.42 -6.57 -14.82
N ARG A 143 -1.45 -7.32 -14.41
CA ARG A 143 -2.71 -7.48 -15.17
C ARG A 143 -3.38 -6.13 -15.46
N MET A 144 -3.49 -5.26 -14.46
CA MET A 144 -4.04 -3.90 -14.66
C MET A 144 -3.19 -3.06 -15.61
N ILE A 145 -1.87 -3.17 -15.54
CA ILE A 145 -0.94 -2.43 -16.39
C ILE A 145 -1.09 -2.88 -17.85
N VAL A 146 -0.99 -4.18 -18.14
CA VAL A 146 -1.09 -4.68 -19.53
C VAL A 146 -2.46 -4.43 -20.16
N ALA A 147 -3.53 -4.44 -19.35
CA ALA A 147 -4.88 -4.09 -19.82
C ALA A 147 -5.03 -2.65 -20.32
N THR A 148 -4.05 -1.77 -20.04
CA THR A 148 -4.01 -0.40 -20.57
C THR A 148 -3.17 -0.23 -21.83
N GLY A 149 -2.57 -1.30 -22.34
CA GLY A 149 -1.63 -1.26 -23.47
C GLY A 149 -0.19 -0.89 -23.09
N ALA A 150 0.10 -0.73 -21.79
CA ALA A 150 1.48 -0.68 -21.30
C ALA A 150 2.14 -2.07 -21.37
N ARG A 151 3.47 -2.13 -21.34
CA ARG A 151 4.22 -3.38 -21.40
C ARG A 151 5.05 -3.57 -20.14
N VAL A 152 4.90 -4.71 -19.48
CA VAL A 152 5.85 -5.16 -18.47
C VAL A 152 7.02 -5.77 -19.21
N VAL A 153 8.16 -5.07 -19.26
CA VAL A 153 9.34 -5.49 -20.05
C VAL A 153 10.39 -6.22 -19.22
N GLY A 154 10.20 -6.28 -17.90
CA GLY A 154 11.11 -6.97 -17.00
C GLY A 154 10.47 -7.28 -15.67
N VAL A 155 10.76 -8.48 -15.15
CA VAL A 155 10.39 -8.90 -13.79
C VAL A 155 11.58 -9.51 -13.08
N SER A 156 11.60 -9.43 -11.76
CA SER A 156 12.55 -10.18 -10.93
C SER A 156 11.87 -10.96 -9.81
N THR A 157 12.49 -12.07 -9.42
CA THR A 157 12.24 -12.81 -8.18
C THR A 157 13.55 -12.89 -7.39
N ILE A 158 13.54 -13.54 -6.24
CA ILE A 158 14.79 -13.81 -5.49
C ILE A 158 15.74 -14.75 -6.27
N LEU A 159 15.24 -15.48 -7.27
CA LEU A 159 16.02 -16.48 -8.02
C LEU A 159 16.50 -15.99 -9.40
N GLY A 160 16.18 -14.76 -9.79
CA GLY A 160 16.68 -14.15 -11.03
C GLY A 160 15.76 -13.07 -11.59
N SER A 161 16.12 -12.55 -12.76
CA SER A 161 15.30 -11.63 -13.54
C SER A 161 15.24 -12.04 -15.01
N VAL A 162 14.13 -11.71 -15.68
CA VAL A 162 13.92 -11.90 -17.12
C VAL A 162 13.38 -10.63 -17.76
N PHE A 163 13.73 -10.44 -19.03
CA PHE A 163 13.44 -9.23 -19.79
C PHE A 163 12.98 -9.57 -21.20
N ASP A 164 11.91 -8.91 -21.64
CA ASP A 164 11.38 -9.01 -23.00
C ASP A 164 10.93 -7.62 -23.46
N GLU A 165 11.59 -7.08 -24.48
CA GLU A 165 11.26 -5.76 -25.05
C GLU A 165 9.87 -5.74 -25.69
N ASN A 166 9.37 -6.89 -26.14
CA ASN A 166 8.02 -7.04 -26.66
C ASN A 166 6.97 -7.14 -25.56
N GLY A 167 7.39 -7.32 -24.31
CA GLY A 167 6.55 -7.46 -23.15
C GLY A 167 6.44 -8.90 -22.68
N ILE A 168 6.44 -9.07 -21.36
CA ILE A 168 6.27 -10.35 -20.68
C ILE A 168 4.79 -10.73 -20.72
N ASP A 169 4.52 -11.96 -21.13
CA ASP A 169 3.20 -12.58 -21.03
C ASP A 169 2.93 -12.89 -19.56
N ILE A 170 2.00 -12.12 -19.00
CA ILE A 170 1.69 -12.17 -17.58
C ILE A 170 1.01 -13.49 -17.21
N GLU A 171 0.15 -14.05 -18.05
CA GLU A 171 -0.56 -15.29 -17.71
C GLU A 171 0.37 -16.50 -17.79
N GLU A 172 1.26 -16.54 -18.79
CA GLU A 172 2.31 -17.56 -18.88
C GLU A 172 3.26 -17.50 -17.66
N LEU A 173 3.75 -16.31 -17.30
CA LEU A 173 4.62 -16.12 -16.14
C LEU A 173 3.95 -16.57 -14.83
N LEU A 174 2.66 -16.27 -14.66
CA LEU A 174 1.90 -16.63 -13.47
C LEU A 174 1.64 -18.13 -13.38
N SER A 175 1.37 -18.79 -14.51
CA SER A 175 1.27 -20.25 -14.58
C SER A 175 2.59 -20.91 -14.17
N LEU A 176 3.73 -20.42 -14.68
CA LEU A 176 5.05 -20.89 -14.28
C LEU A 176 5.35 -20.62 -12.79
N ARG A 177 4.80 -19.54 -12.22
CA ARG A 177 4.95 -19.25 -10.79
C ARG A 177 4.12 -20.18 -9.92
N GLU A 178 2.95 -20.59 -10.36
CA GLU A 178 2.14 -21.59 -9.67
C GLU A 178 2.87 -22.94 -9.62
N GLU A 179 3.55 -23.32 -10.71
CA GLU A 179 4.29 -24.58 -10.80
C GLU A 179 5.65 -24.55 -10.10
N HIS A 180 6.43 -23.47 -10.28
CA HIS A 180 7.85 -23.42 -9.90
C HIS A 180 8.16 -22.38 -8.81
N GLY A 181 7.16 -21.69 -8.27
CA GLY A 181 7.37 -20.60 -7.31
C GLY A 181 8.24 -19.50 -7.90
N ASP A 182 9.21 -18.99 -7.12
CA ASP A 182 10.12 -17.93 -7.58
C ASP A 182 11.07 -18.39 -8.71
N ALA A 183 11.17 -19.69 -8.98
CA ALA A 183 11.97 -20.20 -10.09
C ALA A 183 11.30 -20.01 -11.45
N CYS A 184 10.06 -19.50 -11.51
CA CYS A 184 9.32 -19.26 -12.75
C CYS A 184 10.12 -18.49 -13.81
N VAL A 185 10.95 -17.53 -13.39
CA VAL A 185 11.83 -16.75 -14.28
C VAL A 185 12.83 -17.62 -15.02
N LYS A 186 13.20 -18.80 -14.49
CA LYS A 186 14.11 -19.75 -15.14
C LYS A 186 13.47 -20.59 -16.23
N PHE A 187 12.14 -20.67 -16.24
CA PHE A 187 11.36 -21.47 -17.18
C PHE A 187 10.65 -20.62 -18.23
N TYR A 188 10.67 -19.29 -18.08
CA TYR A 188 9.97 -18.39 -18.99
C TYR A 188 10.68 -18.28 -20.35
N ARG A 189 10.07 -18.86 -21.39
CA ARG A 189 10.44 -18.79 -22.83
C ARG A 189 11.92 -19.03 -23.17
N SER A 190 12.65 -19.78 -22.35
CA SER A 190 14.10 -19.99 -22.48
C SER A 190 14.90 -18.68 -22.58
N LEU A 191 14.37 -17.57 -22.04
CA LEU A 191 15.08 -16.30 -22.01
C LEU A 191 16.30 -16.40 -21.09
N SER A 192 17.33 -15.62 -21.40
CA SER A 192 18.52 -15.56 -20.55
C SER A 192 18.19 -14.94 -19.20
N VAL A 193 18.16 -15.78 -18.17
CA VAL A 193 17.99 -15.37 -16.77
C VAL A 193 19.20 -14.57 -16.33
N ARG A 194 18.96 -13.41 -15.73
CA ARG A 194 19.99 -12.58 -15.11
C ARG A 194 19.84 -12.56 -13.60
N VAL A 195 20.80 -11.94 -12.91
CA VAL A 195 20.69 -11.72 -11.47
C VAL A 195 19.51 -10.78 -11.15
N PRO A 196 18.86 -10.90 -9.98
CA PRO A 196 17.71 -10.06 -9.63
C PRO A 196 17.98 -8.55 -9.74
N GLU A 197 19.19 -8.12 -9.37
CA GLU A 197 19.63 -6.72 -9.34
C GLU A 197 19.69 -6.09 -10.74
N ASP A 198 19.84 -6.88 -11.80
CA ASP A 198 19.89 -6.37 -13.18
C ASP A 198 18.59 -5.67 -13.59
N LEU A 199 17.49 -5.92 -12.86
CA LEU A 199 16.23 -5.19 -13.03
C LEU A 199 16.45 -3.67 -12.93
N TYR A 200 17.26 -3.20 -11.98
CA TYR A 200 17.49 -1.76 -11.76
C TYR A 200 18.37 -1.12 -12.84
N LEU A 201 19.10 -1.93 -13.60
CA LEU A 201 19.97 -1.47 -14.69
C LEU A 201 19.20 -1.24 -16.00
N GLN A 202 18.05 -1.88 -16.15
CA GLN A 202 17.33 -1.87 -17.42
C GLN A 202 16.68 -0.51 -17.71
N GLN A 203 16.62 -0.21 -19.01
CA GLN A 203 15.87 0.93 -19.50
C GLN A 203 14.37 0.64 -19.39
N ALA A 204 13.62 1.56 -18.79
CA ALA A 204 12.17 1.57 -18.77
C ALA A 204 11.66 2.96 -18.38
N ASP A 205 10.38 3.23 -18.58
CA ASP A 205 9.77 4.46 -18.11
C ASP A 205 9.48 4.40 -16.61
N VAL A 206 9.04 3.23 -16.14
CA VAL A 206 8.50 3.01 -14.80
C VAL A 206 9.24 1.85 -14.12
N LEU A 207 9.60 2.04 -12.85
CA LEU A 207 10.08 0.99 -11.95
C LEU A 207 9.10 0.82 -10.78
N ILE A 208 8.75 -0.43 -10.48
CA ILE A 208 7.83 -0.80 -9.39
C ILE A 208 8.57 -1.70 -8.40
N PRO A 209 9.20 -1.14 -7.36
CA PRO A 209 9.82 -1.92 -6.29
C PRO A 209 8.77 -2.66 -5.45
N GLY A 210 8.89 -3.96 -5.27
CA GLY A 210 7.82 -4.77 -4.70
C GLY A 210 8.22 -5.95 -3.83
N ALA A 211 9.51 -6.26 -3.72
CA ALA A 211 9.95 -7.44 -2.97
C ALA A 211 10.35 -7.15 -1.52
N ARG A 212 11.14 -6.09 -1.25
CA ARG A 212 11.78 -5.87 0.05
C ARG A 212 11.81 -4.42 0.50
N ALA A 213 12.04 -4.23 1.80
CA ALA A 213 12.45 -2.93 2.31
C ALA A 213 13.82 -2.54 1.73
N ASN A 214 14.04 -1.24 1.51
CA ASN A 214 15.26 -0.68 0.94
C ASN A 214 15.69 -1.31 -0.41
N SER A 215 14.71 -1.74 -1.22
CA SER A 215 14.91 -2.14 -2.61
C SER A 215 15.67 -1.10 -3.42
N ILE A 216 15.46 0.20 -3.16
CA ILE A 216 16.29 1.28 -3.69
C ILE A 216 17.20 1.80 -2.57
N ASN A 217 18.50 1.69 -2.77
CA ASN A 217 19.55 1.96 -1.79
C ASN A 217 20.80 2.57 -2.46
N GLU A 218 21.84 2.84 -1.67
CA GLU A 218 23.08 3.47 -2.11
C GLU A 218 23.80 2.72 -3.23
N ARG A 219 23.57 1.40 -3.37
CA ARG A 219 24.25 0.59 -4.37
C ARG A 219 23.62 0.67 -5.75
N ASN A 220 22.32 1.00 -5.83
CA ASN A 220 21.58 0.94 -7.08
C ASN A 220 20.87 2.25 -7.47
N VAL A 221 20.72 3.23 -6.56
CA VAL A 221 20.05 4.50 -6.86
C VAL A 221 20.66 5.20 -8.08
N ASP A 222 21.97 5.06 -8.27
CA ASP A 222 22.70 5.77 -9.30
C ASP A 222 22.53 5.18 -10.71
N VAL A 223 22.16 3.91 -10.81
CA VAL A 223 22.03 3.18 -12.08
C VAL A 223 20.59 3.12 -12.58
N ILE A 224 19.61 3.51 -11.75
CA ILE A 224 18.20 3.52 -12.14
C ILE A 224 17.97 4.50 -13.30
N GLN A 225 17.44 3.97 -14.40
CA GLN A 225 17.12 4.74 -15.62
C GLN A 225 15.62 5.12 -15.71
N ALA A 226 14.76 4.54 -14.86
CA ALA A 226 13.34 4.85 -14.84
C ALA A 226 13.08 6.30 -14.41
N ARG A 227 12.08 6.94 -15.04
CA ARG A 227 11.67 8.31 -14.69
C ARG A 227 10.59 8.37 -13.61
N PHE A 228 9.84 7.28 -13.46
CA PHE A 228 8.73 7.17 -12.52
C PHE A 228 8.90 5.95 -11.63
N ILE A 229 8.73 6.12 -10.33
CA ILE A 229 8.84 5.05 -9.36
C ILE A 229 7.62 5.05 -8.44
N VAL A 230 6.92 3.92 -8.41
CA VAL A 230 5.73 3.68 -7.59
C VAL A 230 5.87 2.33 -6.89
N PRO A 231 6.27 2.30 -5.62
CA PRO A 231 6.54 1.04 -4.93
C PRO A 231 5.26 0.32 -4.51
N ILE A 232 5.32 -1.01 -4.55
CA ILE A 232 4.45 -1.91 -3.80
C ILE A 232 5.02 -2.13 -2.39
N ALA A 233 6.35 -2.25 -2.26
CA ALA A 233 7.01 -2.58 -1.01
C ALA A 233 6.84 -1.50 0.07
N ASN A 234 6.67 -1.94 1.31
CA ASN A 234 6.79 -1.10 2.50
C ASN A 234 8.25 -0.65 2.66
N ILE A 235 8.47 0.62 3.00
CA ILE A 235 9.82 1.19 3.18
C ILE A 235 10.76 0.85 2.00
N SER A 236 10.27 1.00 0.76
CA SER A 236 11.06 0.62 -0.43
C SER A 236 12.38 1.38 -0.60
N THR A 237 12.51 2.54 0.06
CA THR A 237 13.69 3.40 -0.02
C THR A 237 13.79 4.35 1.18
N SER A 238 15.00 4.83 1.47
CA SER A 238 15.26 5.74 2.59
C SER A 238 15.02 7.21 2.20
N PRO A 239 14.74 8.13 3.15
CA PRO A 239 14.59 9.56 2.86
C PRO A 239 15.79 10.19 2.11
N ARG A 240 17.00 9.67 2.36
CA ARG A 240 18.21 10.09 1.66
C ARG A 240 18.14 9.71 0.18
N MET A 241 17.75 8.48 -0.12
CA MET A 241 17.62 7.99 -1.50
C MET A 241 16.49 8.72 -2.24
N GLU A 242 15.36 9.01 -1.58
CA GLU A 242 14.29 9.81 -2.18
C GLU A 242 14.78 11.20 -2.62
N LYS A 243 15.67 11.82 -1.85
CA LYS A 243 16.28 13.10 -2.22
C LYS A 243 17.16 12.94 -3.45
N LEU A 244 18.01 11.91 -3.50
CA LEU A 244 18.85 11.64 -4.68
C LEU A 244 18.01 11.37 -5.93
N LEU A 245 16.93 10.61 -5.83
CA LEU A 245 15.99 10.40 -6.92
C LEU A 245 15.39 11.72 -7.40
N PHE A 246 14.97 12.59 -6.48
CA PHE A 246 14.44 13.91 -6.81
C PHE A 246 15.47 14.82 -7.48
N ASP A 247 16.70 14.86 -6.96
CA ASP A 247 17.80 15.65 -7.53
C ASP A 247 18.14 15.19 -8.97
N ARG A 248 17.92 13.90 -9.28
CA ARG A 248 18.05 13.31 -10.63
C ARG A 248 16.82 13.51 -11.52
N GLY A 249 15.77 14.20 -11.04
CA GLY A 249 14.52 14.39 -11.78
C GLY A 249 13.65 13.13 -11.89
N ILE A 250 13.88 12.12 -11.04
CA ILE A 250 13.08 10.91 -10.98
C ILE A 250 11.89 11.14 -10.03
N SER A 251 10.68 10.96 -10.55
CA SER A 251 9.46 11.12 -9.77
C SER A 251 9.16 9.87 -8.95
N TYR A 252 9.23 10.00 -7.62
CA TYR A 252 8.96 8.91 -6.67
C TYR A 252 7.77 9.25 -5.77
N ILE A 253 6.76 8.36 -5.72
CA ILE A 253 5.67 8.44 -4.74
C ILE A 253 5.95 7.43 -3.62
N PRO A 254 5.94 7.82 -2.33
CA PRO A 254 6.32 6.91 -1.25
C PRO A 254 5.34 5.76 -1.03
N GLY A 255 5.86 4.62 -0.54
CA GLY A 255 5.10 3.40 -0.25
C GLY A 255 3.81 3.62 0.54
N PHE A 256 3.88 4.29 1.69
CA PHE A 256 2.70 4.59 2.51
C PHE A 256 1.56 5.33 1.79
N VAL A 257 1.86 5.95 0.65
CA VAL A 257 0.85 6.46 -0.28
C VAL A 257 0.47 5.33 -1.25
N THR A 258 1.38 4.85 -2.08
CA THR A 258 1.04 3.94 -3.20
C THR A 258 0.40 2.62 -2.75
N ASN A 259 0.85 2.00 -1.66
CA ASN A 259 0.43 0.67 -1.22
C ASN A 259 -0.59 0.70 -0.04
N SER A 260 -1.35 1.80 0.09
CA SER A 260 -2.29 2.00 1.19
C SER A 260 -3.65 1.31 1.01
N GLY A 261 -3.92 0.76 -0.18
CA GLY A 261 -5.20 0.18 -0.54
C GLY A 261 -5.64 -1.00 0.32
N GLY A 262 -4.73 -1.87 0.73
CA GLY A 262 -5.04 -3.03 1.57
C GLY A 262 -5.61 -2.65 2.95
N ILE A 263 -5.18 -1.54 3.55
CA ILE A 263 -5.79 -1.04 4.80
C ILE A 263 -7.06 -0.25 4.49
N PHE A 264 -7.03 0.49 3.38
CA PHE A 264 -8.11 1.37 3.02
C PHE A 264 -9.40 0.59 2.70
N CYS A 265 -9.31 -0.57 2.05
CA CYS A 265 -10.48 -1.39 1.74
C CYS A 265 -11.20 -1.89 3.00
N TRP A 266 -10.48 -2.28 4.07
CA TRP A 266 -11.09 -2.65 5.35
C TRP A 266 -11.79 -1.48 6.03
N TYR A 267 -11.24 -0.27 5.93
CA TYR A 267 -11.93 0.93 6.43
C TYR A 267 -13.21 1.23 5.65
N LEU A 268 -13.27 0.80 4.39
CA LEU A 268 -14.42 0.91 3.50
C LEU A 268 -15.30 -0.35 3.49
N ALA A 269 -15.06 -1.34 4.35
CA ALA A 269 -15.66 -2.68 4.25
C ALA A 269 -17.21 -2.68 4.22
N ARG A 270 -17.85 -1.71 4.87
CA ARG A 270 -19.31 -1.58 4.87
C ARG A 270 -19.91 -0.97 3.59
N LEU A 271 -19.09 -0.68 2.59
CA LEU A 271 -19.53 -0.19 1.28
C LEU A 271 -19.58 -1.35 0.30
N SER A 272 -20.45 -1.25 -0.70
CA SER A 272 -20.48 -2.22 -1.81
C SER A 272 -19.11 -2.31 -2.50
N PRO A 273 -18.75 -3.46 -3.08
CA PRO A 273 -17.48 -3.61 -3.80
C PRO A 273 -17.29 -2.56 -4.91
N GLU A 274 -18.31 -2.25 -5.69
CA GLU A 274 -18.27 -1.22 -6.75
C GLU A 274 -18.00 0.18 -6.16
N THR A 275 -18.61 0.46 -5.01
CA THR A 275 -18.41 1.73 -4.32
C THR A 275 -16.99 1.85 -3.78
N ARG A 276 -16.43 0.78 -3.20
CA ARG A 276 -15.02 0.73 -2.75
C ARG A 276 -14.07 1.03 -3.89
N GLU A 277 -14.28 0.37 -5.02
CA GLU A 277 -13.45 0.56 -6.20
C GLU A 277 -13.55 1.99 -6.76
N SER A 278 -14.77 2.53 -6.90
CA SER A 278 -15.00 3.91 -7.35
C SER A 278 -14.34 4.95 -6.43
N VAL A 279 -14.44 4.73 -5.12
CA VAL A 279 -13.78 5.54 -4.09
C VAL A 279 -12.27 5.61 -4.32
N ILE A 280 -11.64 4.50 -4.71
CA ILE A 280 -10.21 4.47 -5.00
C ILE A 280 -9.93 5.08 -6.39
N ARG A 281 -10.54 4.57 -7.46
CA ARG A 281 -10.28 5.03 -8.83
C ARG A 281 -10.51 6.54 -9.03
N GLN A 282 -11.47 7.14 -8.33
CA GLN A 282 -11.79 8.55 -8.48
C GLN A 282 -11.35 9.39 -7.28
N GLY A 283 -11.70 8.97 -6.07
CA GLY A 283 -11.41 9.71 -4.84
C GLY A 283 -9.92 9.72 -4.52
N TYR A 284 -9.28 8.56 -4.56
CA TYR A 284 -7.85 8.41 -4.32
C TYR A 284 -7.02 9.09 -5.42
N ALA A 285 -7.38 8.92 -6.69
CA ALA A 285 -6.73 9.60 -7.81
C ALA A 285 -6.70 11.13 -7.65
N ARG A 286 -7.82 11.74 -7.23
CA ARG A 286 -7.87 13.19 -6.94
C ARG A 286 -6.93 13.60 -5.81
N LYS A 287 -6.76 12.75 -4.79
CA LYS A 287 -5.81 12.98 -3.69
C LYS A 287 -4.36 12.97 -4.19
N ILE A 288 -4.01 11.96 -5.00
CA ILE A 288 -2.68 11.85 -5.61
C ILE A 288 -2.39 13.04 -6.52
N ARG A 289 -3.35 13.45 -7.34
CA ARG A 289 -3.22 14.62 -8.22
C ARG A 289 -2.87 15.88 -7.43
N ARG A 290 -3.60 16.16 -6.35
CA ARG A 290 -3.33 17.31 -5.46
C ARG A 290 -1.96 17.23 -4.79
N LEU A 291 -1.54 16.04 -4.39
CA LEU A 291 -0.21 15.82 -3.82
C LEU A 291 0.88 16.18 -4.84
N ILE A 292 0.78 15.67 -6.07
CA ILE A 292 1.73 15.95 -7.16
C ILE A 292 1.72 17.45 -7.50
N ASP A 293 0.56 18.07 -7.64
CA ASP A 293 0.42 19.51 -7.92
C ASP A 293 1.05 20.37 -6.81
N THR A 294 0.95 19.93 -5.56
CA THR A 294 1.54 20.65 -4.43
C THR A 294 3.04 20.47 -4.36
N ALA A 295 3.55 19.27 -4.64
CA ALA A 295 4.98 19.00 -4.76
C ALA A 295 5.62 19.82 -5.88
N SER A 296 5.01 19.83 -7.06
CA SER A 296 5.45 20.62 -8.22
C SER A 296 5.48 22.12 -7.91
N ARG A 297 4.38 22.70 -7.38
CA ARG A 297 4.33 24.13 -7.02
C ARG A 297 5.37 24.53 -5.96
N LYS A 298 5.66 23.63 -5.01
CA LYS A 298 6.64 23.88 -3.94
C LYS A 298 8.08 23.53 -4.35
N GLN A 299 8.27 22.90 -5.51
CA GLN A 299 9.56 22.35 -5.95
C GLN A 299 10.20 21.44 -4.87
N LEU A 300 9.38 20.58 -4.27
CA LEU A 300 9.82 19.63 -3.25
C LEU A 300 9.59 18.19 -3.72
N PRO A 301 10.36 17.21 -3.19
CA PRO A 301 10.06 15.80 -3.42
C PRO A 301 8.61 15.47 -3.04
N ILE A 302 7.92 14.67 -3.86
CA ILE A 302 6.55 14.23 -3.58
C ILE A 302 6.47 13.56 -2.20
N SER A 303 7.49 12.78 -1.83
CA SER A 303 7.57 12.11 -0.54
C SER A 303 7.59 13.09 0.65
N ILE A 304 8.28 14.22 0.53
CA ILE A 304 8.32 15.25 1.57
C ILE A 304 6.94 15.88 1.74
N VAL A 305 6.28 16.26 0.64
CA VAL A 305 4.93 16.84 0.70
C VAL A 305 3.93 15.83 1.25
N ALA A 306 4.05 14.55 0.89
CA ALA A 306 3.20 13.49 1.40
C ALA A 306 3.36 13.34 2.92
N ARG A 307 4.60 13.35 3.44
CA ARG A 307 4.85 13.30 4.89
C ARG A 307 4.29 14.52 5.61
N LEU A 308 4.50 15.72 5.09
CA LEU A 308 3.96 16.96 5.68
C LEU A 308 2.43 16.92 5.74
N GLN A 309 1.78 16.43 4.68
CA GLN A 309 0.33 16.26 4.65
C GLN A 309 -0.14 15.21 5.67
N ALA A 310 0.55 14.07 5.76
CA ALA A 310 0.24 13.05 6.75
C ALA A 310 0.39 13.61 8.19
N HIS A 311 1.47 14.32 8.50
CA HIS A 311 1.66 14.95 9.82
C HIS A 311 0.55 15.97 10.14
N THR A 312 0.19 16.80 9.16
CA THR A 312 -0.90 17.77 9.30
C THR A 312 -2.23 17.07 9.60
N ASN A 313 -2.51 15.96 8.91
CA ASN A 313 -3.71 15.17 9.14
C ASN A 313 -3.71 14.51 10.52
N ALA A 314 -2.57 13.94 10.94
CA ALA A 314 -2.42 13.31 12.25
C ALA A 314 -2.67 14.32 13.38
N ASN A 315 -2.00 15.49 13.34
CA ASN A 315 -2.19 16.55 14.32
C ASN A 315 -3.64 17.03 14.37
N ARG A 316 -4.27 17.19 13.22
CA ARG A 316 -5.69 17.57 13.15
C ARG A 316 -6.59 16.51 13.79
N MET A 317 -6.40 15.23 13.47
CA MET A 317 -7.20 14.14 14.05
C MET A 317 -7.00 14.02 15.56
N PHE A 318 -5.77 14.22 16.03
CA PHE A 318 -5.45 14.25 17.45
C PHE A 318 -6.23 15.37 18.17
N LEU A 319 -6.22 16.60 17.63
CA LEU A 319 -6.97 17.74 18.19
C LEU A 319 -8.49 17.54 18.14
N GLU A 320 -9.02 16.93 17.07
CA GLU A 320 -10.45 16.61 16.95
C GLU A 320 -10.91 15.56 17.98
N GLY A 321 -10.03 14.63 18.39
CA GLY A 321 -10.32 13.60 19.38
C GLY A 321 -10.26 14.09 20.84
N SER A 322 -9.40 15.07 21.13
CA SER A 322 -8.94 15.39 22.49
C SER A 322 -9.79 16.40 23.27
N THR A 323 -10.77 17.11 22.68
CA THR A 323 -11.64 18.03 23.46
C THR A 323 -13.11 18.09 23.00
N PRO A 324 -14.09 18.30 23.92
CA PRO A 324 -15.52 18.44 23.58
C PRO A 324 -15.81 19.60 22.61
N PHE A 325 -15.11 20.73 22.77
CA PHE A 325 -15.26 21.91 21.92
C PHE A 325 -14.85 21.63 20.46
N HIS A 326 -13.73 20.92 20.24
CA HIS A 326 -13.28 20.55 18.91
C HIS A 326 -14.22 19.53 18.23
N ARG A 327 -14.86 18.62 18.99
CA ARG A 327 -15.90 17.73 18.46
C ARG A 327 -17.13 18.49 17.96
N ILE A 328 -17.56 19.53 18.68
CA ILE A 328 -18.68 20.40 18.29
C ILE A 328 -18.32 21.27 17.07
N ALA A 329 -17.14 21.90 17.08
CA ALA A 329 -16.64 22.69 15.95
C ALA A 329 -16.46 21.84 14.66
N ALA A 330 -16.00 20.59 14.79
CA ALA A 330 -15.89 19.65 13.68
C ALA A 330 -17.27 19.22 13.13
N LYS A 331 -18.30 19.09 13.98
CA LYS A 331 -19.69 18.85 13.55
C LYS A 331 -20.26 20.05 12.78
N LEU A 332 -20.03 21.27 13.25
CA LEU A 332 -20.54 22.50 12.61
C LEU A 332 -19.87 22.78 11.26
N ARG A 333 -18.57 22.49 11.11
CA ARG A 333 -17.83 22.66 9.84
C ARG A 333 -18.27 21.72 8.69
N LYS A 334 -19.08 20.69 8.95
CA LYS A 334 -19.60 19.74 7.95
C LYS A 334 -20.89 20.19 7.25
N LEU A 335 -21.45 21.34 7.60
CA LEU A 335 -22.65 21.91 6.99
C LEU A 335 -22.24 22.86 5.85
N SER A 336 -22.40 22.48 4.58
CA SER A 336 -22.24 23.41 3.45
C SER A 336 -23.40 23.34 2.44
N PRO A 337 -23.68 24.44 1.69
CA PRO A 337 -24.92 24.63 0.92
C PRO A 337 -25.04 23.76 -0.35
N ARG A 338 -23.98 23.05 -0.78
CA ARG A 338 -23.98 22.19 -1.98
C ARG A 338 -24.76 20.86 -1.82
N ARG A 339 -25.59 20.75 -0.78
CA ARG A 339 -26.38 19.55 -0.44
C ARG A 339 -27.47 19.24 -1.48
N SER A 340 -28.08 20.26 -2.09
CA SER A 340 -29.32 20.10 -2.87
C SER A 340 -29.10 19.59 -4.30
N VAL A 341 -28.05 20.06 -4.98
CA VAL A 341 -27.79 19.73 -6.40
C VAL A 341 -27.38 18.27 -6.60
N TYR A 342 -26.69 17.67 -5.62
CA TYR A 342 -26.19 16.29 -5.75
C TYR A 342 -27.24 15.22 -5.37
N ILE A 343 -28.23 15.59 -4.54
CA ILE A 343 -29.36 14.71 -4.21
C ILE A 343 -30.25 14.48 -5.44
N ALA A 344 -30.33 15.47 -6.33
CA ALA A 344 -31.03 15.34 -7.61
C ALA A 344 -30.32 14.36 -8.56
N LEU A 345 -28.98 14.39 -8.62
CA LEU A 345 -28.18 13.53 -9.51
C LEU A 345 -28.09 12.07 -9.02
N SER A 346 -28.00 11.83 -7.70
CA SER A 346 -27.88 10.45 -7.17
C SER A 346 -29.18 9.65 -7.27
N LYS A 347 -30.34 10.31 -7.28
CA LYS A 347 -31.62 9.67 -7.57
C LYS A 347 -31.77 9.24 -9.04
N PHE A 348 -30.95 9.82 -9.93
CA PHE A 348 -31.02 9.55 -11.37
C PHE A 348 -30.22 8.30 -11.80
N LEU A 349 -29.32 7.78 -10.95
CA LEU A 349 -28.35 6.72 -11.31
C LEU A 349 -28.63 5.33 -10.70
N GLY A 350 -29.85 5.09 -10.22
CA GLY A 350 -30.47 3.74 -10.14
C GLY A 350 -29.64 2.54 -9.63
N SER A 351 -28.89 2.69 -8.54
CA SER A 351 -28.28 1.55 -7.81
C SER A 351 -28.60 1.66 -6.33
N ASP A 352 -28.45 0.57 -5.56
CA ASP A 352 -28.68 0.40 -4.11
C ASP A 352 -27.82 1.33 -3.21
N TRP A 353 -27.88 2.62 -3.50
CA TRP A 353 -27.04 3.65 -2.95
C TRP A 353 -27.78 4.35 -1.81
N SER A 354 -27.47 3.96 -0.57
CA SER A 354 -28.19 4.49 0.58
C SER A 354 -27.74 5.93 0.93
N ARG A 355 -28.63 6.66 1.62
CA ARG A 355 -28.31 7.97 2.20
C ARG A 355 -27.16 7.87 3.22
N LYS A 356 -26.97 6.71 3.88
CA LYS A 356 -25.89 6.47 4.85
C LYS A 356 -24.53 6.33 4.13
N ASP A 357 -24.49 5.62 3.00
CA ASP A 357 -23.26 5.46 2.21
C ASP A 357 -22.83 6.78 1.57
N THR A 358 -23.82 7.55 1.09
CA THR A 358 -23.60 8.94 0.68
C THR A 358 -22.97 9.78 1.79
N LEU A 359 -23.50 9.69 3.02
CA LEU A 359 -23.00 10.46 4.16
C LEU A 359 -21.62 10.00 4.60
N PHE A 360 -21.30 8.71 4.52
CA PHE A 360 -19.97 8.22 4.83
C PHE A 360 -18.93 8.57 3.76
N CYS A 361 -19.21 8.32 2.48
CA CYS A 361 -18.31 8.70 1.40
C CYS A 361 -18.12 10.22 1.36
N LYS A 362 -19.17 11.01 1.66
CA LYS A 362 -19.05 12.46 1.86
C LYS A 362 -18.34 12.85 3.17
N SER A 363 -18.49 12.12 4.27
CA SER A 363 -17.73 12.45 5.49
C SER A 363 -16.23 12.18 5.30
N TYR A 364 -15.88 11.19 4.48
CA TYR A 364 -14.50 10.86 4.14
C TYR A 364 -13.91 11.82 3.08
N PHE A 365 -14.61 12.08 1.95
CA PHE A 365 -14.09 12.92 0.85
C PHE A 365 -14.51 14.40 0.87
N ASN A 366 -15.61 14.76 1.53
CA ASN A 366 -16.21 16.11 1.53
C ASN A 366 -16.03 16.85 2.86
N ALA A 367 -15.71 16.17 3.97
CA ALA A 367 -15.01 16.87 5.02
C ALA A 367 -13.72 17.41 4.42
N ARG A 368 -13.28 18.61 4.83
CA ARG A 368 -12.14 19.35 4.23
C ARG A 368 -10.82 18.56 4.11
N TYR A 369 -10.77 17.31 4.55
CA TYR A 369 -9.69 16.32 4.51
C TYR A 369 -9.07 16.01 3.14
N PHE A 370 -9.70 16.47 2.05
CA PHE A 370 -9.16 16.34 0.69
C PHE A 370 -9.08 17.66 -0.08
N ARG A 371 -9.69 18.78 0.37
CA ARG A 371 -9.77 20.02 -0.44
C ARG A 371 -8.47 20.80 -0.49
#